data_AF-A0A8J5U687-F1
#
_entry.id   AF-A0A8J5U687-F1
#
_cell.length_a   1.000
_cell.length_b   1.000
_cell.length_c   1.000
_cell.angle_alpha   90.00
_cell.angle_beta   90.00
_cell.angle_gamma   90.00
#
_symmetry.space_group_name_H-M   'P 1'
#
loop_
_entity.id
_entity.type
_entity.pdbx_description
1 polymer ?
#
loop_
_entity_poly.entity_id
_entity_poly.type
_entity_poly.pdbx_seq_one_letter_code
_entity_poly.pdbx_strand_id
1 'polypeptide(L)'
;MGLRSVSQAPLSSRPFNAIAKAASQMKKEVRMADPERQGPRQRVPWSEHDSQVLCDLIKEYGVRWSSIETMSERFEYPRNQQAYRDRARNLKTELLMIDMPLPPNFDAVALSNKEIAKIRGVGKNPFRKEADIDDDNNPINTELAESTPF
;
A
#
# COMPACT_ATOMS: atom_id res chain seq x y z
N MET A 1 34.59 -19.37 -57.69
CA MET A 1 35.18 -18.99 -56.38
C MET A 1 34.13 -18.24 -55.55
N GLY A 2 33.70 -18.83 -54.43
CA GLY A 2 33.33 -18.13 -53.19
C GLY A 2 32.01 -17.35 -53.09
N LEU A 3 30.90 -18.06 -52.77
CA LEU A 3 29.73 -17.47 -52.10
C LEU A 3 30.08 -17.14 -50.63
N ARG A 4 29.67 -15.97 -50.12
CA ARG A 4 29.57 -15.72 -48.67
C ARG A 4 28.17 -15.21 -48.34
N SER A 5 27.33 -16.16 -47.91
CA SER A 5 26.08 -15.91 -47.20
C SER A 5 26.41 -15.39 -45.80
N VAL A 6 25.97 -14.18 -45.46
CA VAL A 6 26.06 -13.65 -44.09
C VAL A 6 24.77 -14.05 -43.38
N SER A 7 24.84 -15.14 -42.63
CA SER A 7 23.75 -15.68 -41.82
C SER A 7 23.38 -14.69 -40.72
N GLN A 8 22.22 -14.05 -40.84
CA GLN A 8 21.61 -13.28 -39.75
C GLN A 8 21.07 -14.28 -38.71
N ALA A 9 21.68 -14.33 -37.53
CA ALA A 9 21.23 -15.20 -36.46
C ALA A 9 19.83 -14.76 -35.94
N PRO A 10 18.92 -15.70 -35.63
CA PRO A 10 17.58 -15.39 -35.13
C PRO A 10 17.63 -14.81 -33.70
N LEU A 11 16.74 -13.85 -33.41
CA LEU A 11 16.61 -13.06 -32.16
C LEU A 11 16.27 -13.87 -30.88
N SER A 12 16.41 -15.20 -30.87
CA SER A 12 15.78 -16.09 -29.87
C SER A 12 16.64 -16.49 -28.67
N SER A 13 17.89 -16.01 -28.52
CA SER A 13 18.77 -16.48 -27.43
C SER A 13 19.53 -15.35 -26.74
N ARG A 14 18.88 -14.24 -26.43
CA ARG A 14 19.45 -13.30 -25.44
C ARG A 14 19.20 -13.87 -24.05
N PRO A 15 20.25 -14.12 -23.24
CA PRO A 15 20.04 -14.60 -21.87
C PRO A 15 19.20 -13.56 -21.11
N PHE A 16 18.23 -14.02 -20.33
CA PHE A 16 17.23 -13.18 -19.62
C PHE A 16 17.87 -11.99 -18.87
N ASN A 17 19.08 -12.20 -18.32
CA ASN A 17 19.86 -11.17 -17.63
C ASN A 17 20.30 -9.99 -18.53
N ALA A 18 20.56 -10.22 -19.81
CA ALA A 18 20.89 -9.16 -20.77
C ALA A 18 19.66 -8.31 -21.12
N ILE A 19 18.48 -8.92 -21.19
CA ILE A 19 17.21 -8.23 -21.41
C ILE A 19 16.88 -7.35 -20.18
N ALA A 20 17.06 -7.89 -18.98
CA ALA A 20 16.84 -7.14 -17.73
C ALA A 20 17.81 -5.94 -17.59
N LYS A 21 19.09 -6.12 -17.93
CA LYS A 21 20.08 -5.04 -17.93
C LYS A 21 19.76 -3.95 -18.95
N ALA A 22 19.42 -4.32 -20.18
CA ALA A 22 19.03 -3.36 -21.21
C ALA A 22 17.76 -2.58 -20.84
N ALA A 23 16.75 -3.26 -20.26
CA ALA A 23 15.55 -2.59 -19.75
C ALA A 23 15.84 -1.64 -18.59
N SER A 24 16.77 -2.00 -17.70
CA SER A 24 17.21 -1.13 -16.59
C SER A 24 17.95 0.11 -17.10
N GLN A 25 18.83 -0.05 -18.10
CA GLN A 25 19.54 1.07 -18.73
C GLN A 25 18.59 2.04 -19.43
N MET A 26 17.65 1.54 -20.24
CA MET A 26 16.64 2.39 -20.88
C MET A 26 15.78 3.15 -19.85
N LYS A 27 15.36 2.51 -18.76
CA LYS A 27 14.62 3.20 -17.68
C LYS A 27 15.46 4.28 -17.00
N LYS A 28 16.77 4.06 -16.86
CA LYS A 28 17.70 5.04 -16.30
C LYS A 28 17.88 6.22 -17.25
N GLU A 29 18.09 5.98 -18.53
CA GLU A 29 18.25 7.04 -19.55
C GLU A 29 17.00 7.90 -19.68
N VAL A 30 15.81 7.29 -19.75
CA VAL A 30 14.53 8.01 -19.75
C VAL A 30 14.35 8.85 -18.49
N ARG A 31 14.79 8.35 -17.32
CA ARG A 31 14.74 9.10 -16.06
C ARG A 31 15.75 10.26 -16.02
N MET A 32 16.92 10.10 -16.63
CA MET A 32 17.96 11.13 -16.67
C MET A 32 17.71 12.19 -17.76
N ALA A 33 16.86 11.89 -18.75
CA ALA A 33 16.48 12.81 -19.83
C ALA A 33 15.40 13.82 -19.42
N ASP A 34 14.68 13.59 -18.32
CA ASP A 34 13.63 14.48 -17.81
C ASP A 34 14.17 15.28 -16.60
N PRO A 35 14.61 16.55 -16.80
CA PRO A 35 15.17 17.37 -15.73
C PRO A 35 14.15 17.76 -14.64
N GLU A 36 12.85 17.78 -14.94
CA GLU A 36 11.80 18.05 -13.94
C GLU A 36 11.63 16.87 -12.96
N ARG A 37 11.97 15.64 -13.38
CA ARG A 37 11.97 14.46 -12.50
C ARG A 37 13.20 14.34 -11.59
N GLN A 38 14.20 15.23 -11.72
CA GLN A 38 15.46 15.14 -10.99
C GLN A 38 15.43 15.85 -9.62
N GLY A 39 14.36 16.58 -9.30
CA GLY A 39 14.16 17.18 -7.98
C GLY A 39 13.65 16.17 -6.93
N PRO A 40 13.96 16.37 -5.63
CA PRO A 40 13.26 15.67 -4.56
C PRO A 40 11.75 15.91 -4.70
N ARG A 41 10.97 14.86 -4.98
CA ARG A 41 9.50 14.99 -5.00
C ARG A 41 9.04 15.45 -3.61
N GLN A 42 8.45 16.64 -3.55
CA GLN A 42 7.85 17.16 -2.33
C GLN A 42 6.71 16.22 -1.91
N ARG A 43 6.79 15.68 -0.69
CA ARG A 43 5.76 14.79 -0.17
C ARG A 43 4.57 15.65 0.28
N VAL A 44 3.39 15.38 -0.28
CA VAL A 44 2.15 15.99 0.18
C VAL A 44 1.60 15.15 1.35
N PRO A 45 1.49 15.70 2.57
CA PRO A 45 0.90 14.98 3.70
C PRO A 45 -0.57 14.64 3.41
N TRP A 46 -1.10 13.63 4.10
CA TRP A 46 -2.53 13.33 4.04
C TRP A 46 -3.28 14.36 4.87
N SER A 47 -4.21 15.08 4.25
CA SER A 47 -5.13 15.94 5.00
C SER A 47 -6.15 15.09 5.77
N GLU A 48 -6.79 15.73 6.75
CA GLU A 48 -7.91 15.12 7.47
C GLU A 48 -9.07 14.80 6.50
N HIS A 49 -9.36 15.72 5.58
CA HIS A 49 -10.36 15.52 4.53
C HIS A 49 -10.06 14.29 3.67
N ASP A 50 -8.86 14.18 3.10
CA ASP A 50 -8.48 13.01 2.28
C ASP A 50 -8.55 11.70 3.08
N SER A 51 -8.24 11.77 4.38
CA SER A 51 -8.31 10.60 5.26
C SER A 51 -9.76 10.17 5.50
N GLN A 52 -10.67 11.13 5.68
CA GLN A 52 -12.10 10.87 5.81
C GLN A 52 -12.70 10.32 4.51
N VAL A 53 -12.39 10.94 3.37
CA VAL A 53 -12.83 10.46 2.04
C VAL A 53 -12.36 9.03 1.80
N LEU A 54 -11.14 8.69 2.20
CA LEU A 54 -10.65 7.31 2.10
C LEU A 54 -11.47 6.35 2.96
N CYS A 55 -11.78 6.71 4.21
CA CYS A 55 -12.63 5.90 5.08
C CYS A 55 -14.03 5.70 4.47
N ASP A 56 -14.63 6.74 3.91
CA ASP A 56 -15.96 6.68 3.30
C ASP A 56 -15.96 5.77 2.05
N LEU A 57 -14.93 5.89 1.20
CA LEU A 57 -14.80 5.02 0.03
C LEU A 57 -14.51 3.56 0.41
N ILE A 58 -13.76 3.31 1.48
CA ILE A 58 -13.57 1.94 2.01
C ILE A 58 -14.89 1.41 2.58
N LYS A 59 -15.68 2.23 3.25
CA LYS A 59 -17.01 1.84 3.74
C LYS A 59 -17.94 1.46 2.58
N GLU A 60 -17.92 2.20 1.48
CA GLU A 60 -18.80 1.97 0.33
C GLU A 60 -18.33 0.81 -0.58
N TYR A 61 -17.03 0.74 -0.90
CA TYR A 61 -16.48 -0.19 -1.89
C TYR A 61 -15.60 -1.29 -1.30
N GLY A 62 -15.29 -1.25 -0.01
CA GLY A 62 -14.31 -2.13 0.63
C GLY A 62 -12.87 -1.85 0.19
N VAL A 63 -11.99 -2.84 0.32
CA VAL A 63 -10.56 -2.75 -0.05
C VAL A 63 -10.30 -2.92 -1.55
N ARG A 64 -11.22 -2.43 -2.40
CA ARG A 64 -11.12 -2.47 -3.86
C ARG A 64 -10.34 -1.25 -4.35
N TRP A 65 -9.02 -1.28 -4.20
CA TRP A 65 -8.15 -0.12 -4.44
C TRP A 65 -8.26 0.45 -5.85
N SER A 66 -8.47 -0.39 -6.86
CA SER A 66 -8.72 0.07 -8.23
C SER A 66 -10.01 0.89 -8.34
N SER A 67 -11.09 0.48 -7.68
CA SER A 67 -12.33 1.24 -7.62
C SER A 67 -12.16 2.56 -6.87
N ILE A 68 -11.39 2.57 -5.77
CA ILE A 68 -11.09 3.81 -5.03
C ILE A 68 -10.27 4.78 -5.90
N GLU A 69 -9.30 4.29 -6.65
CA GLU A 69 -8.51 5.12 -7.58
C GLU A 69 -9.37 5.73 -8.69
N THR A 70 -10.44 5.06 -9.14
CA THR A 70 -11.38 5.67 -10.11
C THR A 70 -12.17 6.86 -9.54
N MET A 71 -12.19 7.03 -8.22
CA MET A 71 -12.84 8.15 -7.51
C MET A 71 -11.82 9.20 -7.05
N SER A 72 -10.66 9.26 -7.71
CA SER A 72 -9.54 10.12 -7.31
C SER A 72 -9.91 11.61 -7.23
N GLU A 73 -10.91 12.05 -7.99
CA GLU A 73 -11.43 13.41 -8.02
C GLU A 73 -12.11 13.86 -6.73
N ARG A 74 -12.46 12.91 -5.84
CA ARG A 74 -13.01 13.23 -4.51
C ARG A 74 -11.93 13.61 -3.50
N PHE A 75 -10.66 13.36 -3.81
CA PHE A 75 -9.53 13.73 -2.96
C PHE A 75 -9.02 15.11 -3.33
N GLU A 76 -8.59 15.88 -2.33
CA GLU A 76 -7.85 17.13 -2.55
C GLU A 76 -6.56 16.84 -3.32
N TYR A 77 -5.91 15.73 -3.00
CA TYR A 77 -4.72 15.25 -3.67
C TYR A 77 -4.93 13.81 -4.17
N PRO A 78 -5.25 13.64 -5.46
CA PRO A 78 -5.30 12.35 -6.14
C PRO A 78 -3.99 11.57 -5.94
N ARG A 79 -4.10 10.29 -5.58
CA ARG A 79 -2.97 9.38 -5.38
C ARG A 79 -3.24 8.06 -6.07
N ASN A 80 -2.25 7.16 -6.08
CA ASN A 80 -2.40 5.85 -6.68
C ASN A 80 -2.91 4.80 -5.67
N GLN A 81 -3.32 3.63 -6.18
CA GLN A 81 -3.81 2.49 -5.38
C GLN A 81 -2.91 2.14 -4.18
N GLN A 82 -1.59 2.14 -4.39
CA GLN A 82 -0.62 1.79 -3.36
C GLN A 82 -0.65 2.80 -2.19
N ALA A 83 -0.73 4.09 -2.50
CA ALA A 83 -0.79 5.13 -1.49
C ALA A 83 -2.10 5.06 -0.67
N TYR A 84 -3.24 4.80 -1.29
CA TYR A 84 -4.51 4.58 -0.60
C TYR A 84 -4.43 3.38 0.36
N ARG A 85 -3.90 2.26 -0.13
CA ARG A 85 -3.71 1.04 0.67
C ARG A 85 -2.80 1.29 1.88
N ASP A 86 -1.68 1.97 1.66
CA ASP A 86 -0.72 2.26 2.73
C ASP A 86 -1.30 3.23 3.76
N ARG A 87 -2.08 4.23 3.32
CA ARG A 87 -2.79 5.12 4.24
C ARG A 87 -3.84 4.38 5.06
N ALA A 88 -4.65 3.52 4.44
CA ALA A 88 -5.65 2.71 5.13
C ALA A 88 -5.01 1.82 6.21
N ARG A 89 -3.85 1.22 5.91
CA ARG A 89 -3.09 0.42 6.89
C ARG A 89 -2.61 1.27 8.07
N ASN A 90 -2.11 2.46 7.80
CA ASN A 90 -1.67 3.38 8.84
C ASN A 90 -2.85 3.80 9.72
N LEU A 91 -4.00 4.15 9.12
CA LEU A 91 -5.23 4.49 9.85
C LEU A 91 -5.69 3.32 10.74
N LYS A 92 -5.75 2.10 10.20
CA LYS A 92 -6.07 0.90 11.00
C LYS A 92 -5.12 0.73 12.18
N THR A 93 -3.82 0.95 11.95
CA THR A 93 -2.80 0.86 13.01
C THR A 93 -3.04 1.92 14.09
N GLU A 94 -3.27 3.17 13.69
CA GLU A 94 -3.54 4.28 14.62
C GLU A 94 -4.80 4.00 15.45
N LEU A 95 -5.92 3.62 14.81
CA LEU A 95 -7.18 3.29 15.47
C LEU A 95 -7.05 2.15 16.49
N LEU A 96 -6.29 1.10 16.16
CA LEU A 96 -6.02 -0.01 17.07
C LEU A 96 -5.17 0.41 18.27
N MET A 97 -4.25 1.37 18.09
CA MET A 97 -3.39 1.85 19.17
C MET A 97 -4.11 2.74 20.18
N ILE A 98 -5.09 3.52 19.72
CA ILE A 98 -5.84 4.48 20.55
C ILE A 98 -7.20 3.95 21.03
N ASP A 99 -7.47 2.65 20.86
CA ASP A 99 -8.75 2.01 21.20
C ASP A 99 -9.98 2.69 20.58
N MET A 100 -9.88 3.07 19.31
CA MET A 100 -11.03 3.59 18.56
C MET A 100 -11.74 2.48 17.78
N PRO A 101 -13.07 2.54 17.62
CA PRO A 101 -13.81 1.62 16.76
C PRO A 101 -13.23 1.57 15.34
N LEU A 102 -13.18 0.38 14.74
CA LEU A 102 -12.74 0.25 13.35
C LEU A 102 -13.91 0.63 12.42
N PRO A 103 -13.68 1.47 11.40
CA PRO A 103 -14.69 1.76 10.40
C PRO A 103 -15.06 0.51 9.58
N PRO A 104 -16.23 0.51 8.92
CA PRO A 104 -16.65 -0.62 8.10
C PRO A 104 -15.62 -1.01 7.03
N ASN A 105 -15.45 -2.32 6.80
CA ASN A 105 -14.51 -2.95 5.88
C ASN A 105 -13.00 -2.80 6.20
N PHE A 106 -12.64 -2.23 7.35
CA PHE A 106 -11.24 -2.20 7.82
C PHE A 106 -10.70 -3.57 8.21
N ASP A 107 -11.54 -4.56 8.52
CA ASP A 107 -11.15 -5.96 8.73
C ASP A 107 -10.38 -6.51 7.52
N ALA A 108 -10.79 -6.12 6.32
CA ALA A 108 -10.15 -6.51 5.06
C ALA A 108 -8.83 -5.76 4.78
N VAL A 109 -8.52 -4.69 5.53
CA VAL A 109 -7.24 -3.98 5.44
C VAL A 109 -6.15 -4.79 6.12
N ALA A 110 -5.25 -5.34 5.31
CA ALA A 110 -4.14 -6.16 5.78
C ALA A 110 -3.03 -5.34 6.47
N LEU A 111 -2.74 -5.70 7.72
CA LEU A 111 -1.56 -5.25 8.46
C LEU A 111 -0.36 -6.14 8.12
N SER A 112 0.85 -5.58 7.99
CA SER A 112 2.06 -6.39 7.88
C SER A 112 2.61 -6.72 9.27
N ASN A 113 3.58 -7.62 9.32
CA ASN A 113 4.28 -7.98 10.56
C ASN A 113 4.85 -6.76 11.29
N LYS A 114 5.24 -5.70 10.57
CA LYS A 114 5.74 -4.47 11.16
C LYS A 114 4.65 -3.73 11.94
N GLU A 115 3.47 -3.54 11.37
CA GLU A 115 2.37 -2.87 12.06
C GLU A 115 1.83 -3.73 13.21
N ILE A 116 1.74 -5.05 13.00
CA ILE A 116 1.39 -6.01 14.06
C ILE A 116 2.35 -5.85 15.25
N ALA A 117 3.66 -5.88 15.02
CA ALA A 117 4.66 -5.69 16.07
C ALA A 117 4.53 -4.32 16.76
N LYS A 118 4.22 -3.26 15.99
CA LYS A 118 4.01 -1.91 16.52
C LYS A 118 2.84 -1.86 17.50
N ILE A 119 1.71 -2.46 17.13
CA ILE A 119 0.49 -2.49 17.96
C ILE A 119 0.71 -3.35 19.21
N ARG A 120 1.38 -4.51 19.07
CA ARG A 120 1.77 -5.34 20.22
C ARG A 120 2.73 -4.63 21.17
N GLY A 121 3.64 -3.83 20.63
CA GLY A 121 4.61 -3.08 21.43
C GLY A 121 3.98 -2.01 22.34
N VAL A 122 2.74 -1.61 22.08
CA VAL A 122 1.94 -0.75 22.97
C VAL A 122 0.91 -1.52 23.80
N GLY A 123 1.01 -2.86 23.85
CA GLY A 123 0.11 -3.74 24.61
C GLY A 123 -1.26 -3.98 23.96
N LYS A 124 -1.46 -3.52 22.72
CA LYS A 124 -2.76 -3.60 22.04
C LYS A 124 -2.90 -4.84 21.17
N ASN A 125 -4.15 -5.23 20.91
CA ASN A 125 -4.49 -6.37 20.08
C ASN A 125 -4.51 -6.00 18.58
N PRO A 126 -3.54 -6.43 17.76
CA PRO A 126 -3.53 -6.18 16.32
C PRO A 126 -4.60 -6.96 15.54
N PHE A 127 -5.24 -7.93 16.17
CA PHE A 127 -6.23 -8.81 15.55
C PHE A 127 -7.68 -8.45 15.92
N ARG A 128 -7.87 -7.35 16.67
CA ARG A 128 -9.20 -6.81 16.96
C ARG A 128 -9.92 -6.45 15.66
N LYS A 129 -11.21 -6.81 15.60
CA LYS A 129 -12.08 -6.65 14.44
C LYS A 129 -13.08 -5.51 14.62
N GLU A 130 -13.75 -5.17 13.53
CA GLU A 130 -14.90 -4.24 13.51
C GLU A 130 -16.01 -4.67 14.47
N ALA A 131 -16.26 -5.98 14.57
CA ALA A 131 -17.31 -6.55 15.42
C ALA A 131 -16.92 -6.65 16.90
N ASP A 132 -15.67 -6.37 17.27
CA ASP A 132 -15.22 -6.36 18.68
C ASP A 132 -15.63 -5.02 19.34
N ILE A 133 -16.93 -4.79 19.41
CA ILE A 133 -17.59 -3.65 20.06
C ILE A 133 -18.68 -4.16 21.02
N ASP A 134 -18.89 -3.47 22.14
CA ASP A 134 -19.99 -3.76 23.07
C ASP A 134 -21.29 -3.03 22.68
N ASP A 135 -22.34 -3.21 23.49
CA ASP A 135 -23.66 -2.59 23.29
C ASP A 135 -23.62 -1.05 23.35
N ASP A 136 -22.60 -0.48 24.00
CA ASP A 136 -22.36 0.95 24.12
C ASP A 136 -21.40 1.48 23.02
N ASN A 137 -21.07 0.64 22.02
CA ASN A 137 -20.18 0.95 20.91
C ASN A 137 -18.72 1.25 21.35
N ASN A 138 -18.30 0.76 22.51
CA ASN A 138 -16.92 0.82 22.96
C ASN A 138 -16.14 -0.39 22.43
N PRO A 139 -14.90 -0.21 21.96
CA PRO A 139 -14.07 -1.33 21.54
C PRO A 139 -13.75 -2.28 22.70
N ILE A 140 -14.02 -3.56 22.49
CA ILE A 140 -13.61 -4.65 23.37
C ILE A 140 -12.41 -5.39 22.75
N ASN A 141 -11.82 -6.34 23.48
CA ASN A 141 -10.68 -7.13 22.99
C ASN A 141 -9.49 -6.24 22.56
N THR A 142 -9.29 -5.12 23.26
CA THR A 142 -8.29 -4.09 22.94
C THR A 142 -6.87 -4.48 23.34
N GLU A 143 -6.72 -5.35 24.33
CA GLU A 143 -5.43 -5.82 24.82
C GLU A 143 -5.08 -7.19 24.24
N LEU A 144 -3.82 -7.39 23.87
CA LEU A 144 -3.36 -8.73 23.48
C LEU A 144 -3.11 -9.52 24.77
N ALA A 145 -3.96 -10.50 25.08
CA ALA A 145 -3.72 -11.42 26.18
C ALA A 145 -2.34 -12.06 25.99
N GLU A 146 -1.37 -11.69 26.82
CA GLU A 146 -0.07 -12.33 26.83
C GLU A 146 -0.31 -13.80 27.15
N SER A 147 0.02 -14.69 26.21
CA SER A 147 0.11 -16.11 26.50
C SER A 147 1.23 -16.26 27.53
N THR A 148 0.87 -16.27 28.81
CA THR A 148 1.78 -16.61 29.89
C THR A 148 2.41 -17.96 29.56
N PRO A 149 3.74 -18.05 29.39
CA PRO A 149 4.38 -19.34 29.30
C PRO A 149 4.25 -19.99 30.68
N PHE A 150 3.56 -21.12 30.75
CA PHE A 150 3.53 -22.00 31.93
C PHE A 150 4.89 -22.60 32.21
#